data_AF-A0A8W7PWT3-F1
#
_entry.id   AF-A0A8W7PWT3-F1
#
_cell.length_a   1.000
_cell.length_b   1.000
_cell.length_c   1.000
_cell.angle_alpha   90.00
_cell.angle_beta   90.00
_cell.angle_gamma   90.00
#
_symmetry.space_group_name_H-M   'P 1'
#
loop_
_entity.id
_entity.type
_entity.pdbx_description
1 polymer ?
#
loop_
_entity_poly.entity_id
_entity_poly.type
_entity_poly.pdbx_seq_one_letter_code
_entity_poly.pdbx_strand_id
1 'polypeptide(L)'
;MYCSKECMDKAHKQYHRYECGVLRDCWRIVGHLFGGMVGLRTVATAIASFDQDLEGLAHHLDTLDEANVNAFTVDWNEVTDSDMYDTVHVLATNQKRRGRKDLSKLIFFTSIVHLLLLERTELGPLCESNPARSKLLFDLLLRHVQTSLINKKGVYHMTRSKDDEEEDEYEDNYFGYDRDDEEEQEYTDYGEETHAIAVYPLFSMVNHSCIPNVAPIHLLDGRCAFVANRPIAAGEQLFDVYDFLTMEFDPSFRRYCLKQSYFFSCRCPACQSGWPMPFRNKSLAEEHFLLLLREMDNVVQGLPRLVEYMNQAGRHYPKHQITAAEVILSHTLRMIHSYSPVDDMLNEMEGIAEIGLEAIFKRILIRNFR
;
A
#
# COMPACT_ATOMS: atom_id res chain seq x y z
N MET A 1 2.10 19.54 10.93
CA MET A 1 2.47 20.89 10.46
C MET A 1 2.43 20.90 8.94
N TYR A 2 2.26 22.06 8.30
CA TYR A 2 2.35 22.21 6.84
C TYR A 2 3.64 22.94 6.48
N CYS A 3 4.26 22.59 5.34
CA CYS A 3 5.51 23.21 4.91
C CYS A 3 5.34 24.66 4.44
N SER A 4 4.12 25.08 4.09
CA SER A 4 3.80 26.44 3.68
C SER A 4 2.33 26.79 3.97
N LYS A 5 2.01 28.08 3.93
CA LYS A 5 0.62 28.55 4.00
C LYS A 5 -0.21 28.06 2.82
N GLU A 6 0.38 28.02 1.62
CA GLU A 6 -0.29 27.50 0.43
C GLU A 6 -0.70 26.03 0.60
N CYS A 7 0.20 25.19 1.12
CA CYS A 7 -0.11 23.79 1.42
C CYS A 7 -1.19 23.66 2.50
N MET A 8 -1.17 24.52 3.53
CA MET A 8 -2.22 24.57 4.54
C MET A 8 -3.58 24.96 3.95
N ASP A 9 -3.62 25.99 3.11
CA ASP A 9 -4.86 26.48 2.49
C ASP A 9 -5.43 25.44 1.51
N LYS A 10 -4.56 24.79 0.72
CA LYS A 10 -4.92 23.66 -0.15
C LYS A 10 -5.50 22.49 0.67
N ALA A 11 -4.82 22.10 1.74
CA ALA A 11 -5.28 21.04 2.64
C ALA A 11 -6.62 21.40 3.30
N HIS A 12 -6.81 22.64 3.72
CA HIS A 12 -8.07 23.13 4.30
C HIS A 12 -9.22 23.04 3.30
N LYS A 13 -9.00 23.46 2.05
CA LYS A 13 -10.00 23.35 0.97
C LYS A 13 -10.38 21.89 0.70
N GLN A 14 -9.42 20.97 0.72
CA GLN A 14 -9.63 19.59 0.27
C GLN A 14 -10.12 18.64 1.37
N TYR A 15 -9.61 18.72 2.60
CA TYR A 15 -9.92 17.72 3.62
C TYR A 15 -9.81 18.20 5.08
N HIS A 16 -8.87 19.09 5.37
CA HIS A 16 -8.48 19.39 6.74
C HIS A 16 -9.62 20.03 7.54
N ARG A 17 -10.50 20.80 6.89
CA ARG A 17 -11.70 21.38 7.51
C ARG A 17 -12.66 20.35 8.11
N TYR A 18 -12.69 19.14 7.55
CA TYR A 18 -13.54 18.04 8.03
C TYR A 18 -12.79 17.12 8.99
N GLU A 19 -11.50 16.92 8.77
CA GLU A 19 -10.71 15.98 9.57
C GLU A 19 -10.21 16.58 10.88
N CYS A 20 -9.84 17.85 10.92
CA CYS A 20 -9.10 18.43 12.06
C CYS A 20 -9.83 18.22 13.41
N GLY A 21 -11.16 18.34 13.43
CA GLY A 21 -11.98 18.20 14.65
C GLY A 21 -12.31 16.76 15.06
N VAL A 22 -12.06 15.77 14.18
CA VAL A 22 -12.53 14.39 14.37
C VAL A 22 -11.40 13.35 14.32
N LEU A 23 -10.30 13.65 13.61
CA LEU A 23 -9.30 12.66 13.23
C LEU A 23 -8.65 11.98 14.43
N ARG A 24 -8.32 12.73 15.50
CA ARG A 24 -7.75 12.18 16.74
C ARG A 24 -8.66 11.13 17.37
N ASP A 25 -9.95 11.44 17.50
CA ASP A 25 -10.90 10.54 18.16
C ASP A 25 -11.27 9.37 17.24
N CYS A 26 -11.37 9.62 15.93
CA CYS A 26 -11.51 8.57 14.92
C CYS A 26 -10.33 7.59 14.97
N TRP A 27 -9.09 8.06 15.12
CA TRP A 27 -7.94 7.18 15.28
C TRP A 27 -8.00 6.33 16.56
N ARG A 28 -8.36 6.94 17.69
CA ARG A 28 -8.47 6.24 18.98
C ARG A 28 -9.59 5.22 19.03
N ILE A 29 -10.72 5.49 18.37
CA ILE A 29 -11.90 4.63 18.40
C ILE A 29 -11.85 3.58 17.27
N VAL A 30 -11.34 3.97 16.10
CA VAL A 30 -11.57 3.26 14.83
C VAL A 30 -10.29 3.00 14.03
N GLY A 31 -9.30 3.90 14.08
CA GLY A 31 -8.20 3.94 13.11
C GLY A 31 -7.36 2.66 13.04
N HIS A 32 -7.08 2.02 14.17
CA HIS A 32 -6.34 0.76 14.22
C HIS A 32 -7.12 -0.44 13.63
N LEU A 33 -8.46 -0.40 13.64
CA LEU A 33 -9.30 -1.51 13.17
C LEU A 33 -9.37 -1.58 11.64
N PHE A 34 -9.24 -0.46 10.95
CA PHE A 34 -9.38 -0.39 9.50
C PHE A 34 -8.09 0.00 8.77
N GLY A 35 -6.98 0.06 9.51
CA GLY A 35 -5.66 0.43 9.01
C GLY A 35 -5.69 1.77 8.30
N GLY A 36 -6.12 2.80 9.02
CA GLY A 36 -6.15 4.19 8.57
C GLY A 36 -7.55 4.79 8.40
N MET A 37 -7.57 6.12 8.28
CA MET A 37 -8.78 6.93 8.06
C MET A 37 -8.97 7.33 6.59
N VAL A 38 -8.42 6.55 5.66
CA VAL A 38 -8.44 6.86 4.22
C VAL A 38 -9.86 7.06 3.70
N GLY A 39 -10.84 6.28 4.16
CA GLY A 39 -12.23 6.45 3.75
C GLY A 39 -12.81 7.81 4.12
N LEU A 40 -12.45 8.36 5.29
CA LEU A 40 -12.84 9.72 5.69
C LEU A 40 -12.19 10.76 4.77
N ARG A 41 -10.89 10.60 4.50
CA ARG A 41 -10.14 11.46 3.57
C ARG A 41 -10.78 11.44 2.18
N THR A 42 -11.12 10.27 1.66
CA THR A 42 -11.77 10.09 0.36
C THR A 42 -13.11 10.81 0.30
N VAL A 43 -13.95 10.72 1.34
CA VAL A 43 -15.22 11.47 1.41
C VAL A 43 -14.97 12.97 1.42
N ALA A 44 -14.02 13.44 2.23
CA ALA A 44 -13.70 14.86 2.32
C ALA A 44 -13.20 15.41 0.96
N THR A 45 -12.32 14.68 0.27
CA THR A 45 -11.85 15.05 -1.06
C THR A 45 -12.94 14.97 -2.13
N ALA A 46 -13.90 14.05 -1.99
CA ALA A 46 -15.05 13.95 -2.88
C ALA A 46 -16.00 15.14 -2.72
N ILE A 47 -16.24 15.59 -1.49
CA ILE A 47 -17.05 16.79 -1.26
C ILE A 47 -16.33 18.02 -1.85
N ALA A 48 -15.01 18.06 -1.71
CA ALA A 48 -14.19 19.16 -2.25
C ALA A 48 -14.11 19.19 -3.78
N SER A 49 -14.16 18.04 -4.47
CA SER A 49 -14.15 17.97 -5.93
C SER A 49 -15.44 18.50 -6.58
N PHE A 50 -16.51 18.67 -5.79
CA PHE A 50 -17.77 19.29 -6.19
C PHE A 50 -17.95 20.66 -5.52
N ASP A 51 -16.85 21.36 -5.21
CA ASP A 51 -16.88 22.69 -4.59
C ASP A 51 -17.74 22.79 -3.31
N GLN A 52 -17.78 21.71 -2.52
CA GLN A 52 -18.60 21.56 -1.32
C GLN A 52 -20.13 21.50 -1.56
N ASP A 53 -20.56 21.31 -2.81
CA ASP A 53 -21.96 21.14 -3.19
C ASP A 53 -22.40 19.67 -3.02
N LEU A 54 -23.04 19.38 -1.88
CA LEU A 54 -23.57 18.04 -1.58
C LEU A 54 -24.74 17.65 -2.49
N GLU A 55 -25.53 18.61 -2.96
CA GLU A 55 -26.62 18.36 -3.91
C GLU A 55 -26.07 18.01 -5.29
N GLY A 56 -25.09 18.79 -5.78
CA GLY A 56 -24.39 18.53 -7.03
C GLY A 56 -23.71 17.16 -7.02
N LEU A 57 -23.01 16.82 -5.94
CA LEU A 57 -22.43 15.50 -5.75
C LEU A 57 -23.50 14.38 -5.74
N ALA A 58 -24.62 14.58 -5.04
CA ALA A 58 -25.70 13.58 -5.03
C ALA A 58 -26.28 13.36 -6.43
N HIS A 59 -26.58 14.45 -7.15
CA HIS A 59 -27.14 14.39 -8.49
C HIS A 59 -26.18 13.72 -9.48
N HIS A 60 -24.89 14.04 -9.38
CA HIS A 60 -23.85 13.40 -10.19
C HIS A 60 -23.83 11.89 -9.94
N LEU A 61 -23.77 11.45 -8.68
CA LEU A 61 -23.74 10.02 -8.35
C LEU A 61 -25.02 9.28 -8.76
N ASP A 62 -26.18 9.93 -8.68
CA ASP A 62 -27.46 9.35 -9.12
C ASP A 62 -27.55 9.17 -10.65
N THR A 63 -26.77 9.94 -11.41
CA THR A 63 -26.76 9.92 -12.89
C THR A 63 -25.52 9.25 -13.47
N LEU A 64 -24.51 8.95 -12.65
CA LEU A 64 -23.27 8.30 -13.04
C LEU A 64 -23.53 6.89 -13.58
N ASP A 65 -23.09 6.64 -14.81
CA ASP A 65 -23.07 5.30 -15.37
C ASP A 65 -21.84 4.53 -14.85
N GLU A 66 -21.96 3.98 -13.64
CA GLU A 66 -20.88 3.25 -12.96
C GLU A 66 -20.27 2.13 -13.84
N ALA A 67 -21.04 1.55 -14.79
CA ALA A 67 -20.55 0.47 -15.65
C ALA A 67 -19.56 0.93 -16.73
N ASN A 68 -19.58 2.22 -17.07
CA ASN A 68 -18.72 2.82 -18.09
C ASN A 68 -17.51 3.58 -17.51
N VAL A 69 -17.41 3.69 -16.19
CA VAL A 69 -16.25 4.28 -15.53
C VAL A 69 -15.09 3.27 -15.53
N ASN A 70 -14.00 3.60 -16.21
CA ASN A 70 -12.81 2.75 -16.28
C ASN A 70 -11.53 3.60 -16.22
N ALA A 71 -10.74 3.42 -15.16
CA ALA A 71 -9.52 4.20 -14.95
C ALA A 71 -8.40 3.91 -15.98
N PHE A 72 -8.51 2.85 -16.80
CA PHE A 72 -7.58 2.56 -17.89
C PHE A 72 -7.89 3.36 -19.16
N THR A 73 -9.09 3.93 -19.28
CA THR A 73 -9.51 4.72 -20.45
C THR A 73 -9.52 6.22 -20.19
N VAL A 74 -9.24 6.65 -18.95
CA VAL A 74 -9.13 8.06 -18.56
C VAL A 74 -7.81 8.65 -19.05
N ASP A 75 -7.86 9.84 -19.62
CA ASP A 75 -6.65 10.64 -19.86
C ASP A 75 -6.25 11.36 -18.57
N TRP A 76 -5.28 10.79 -17.86
CA TRP A 76 -4.80 11.29 -16.59
C TRP A 76 -4.08 12.65 -16.67
N ASN A 77 -3.80 13.17 -17.87
CA ASN A 77 -3.23 14.51 -18.04
C ASN A 77 -4.29 15.62 -18.05
N GLU A 78 -5.54 15.29 -18.39
CA GLU A 78 -6.64 16.25 -18.55
C GLU A 78 -7.83 15.96 -17.62
N VAL A 79 -7.69 14.97 -16.72
CA VAL A 79 -8.74 14.53 -15.79
C VAL A 79 -9.12 15.62 -14.77
N THR A 80 -10.42 15.82 -14.55
CA THR A 80 -10.91 16.70 -13.48
C THR A 80 -10.92 15.99 -12.12
N ASP A 81 -11.00 16.74 -11.02
CA ASP A 81 -11.10 16.15 -9.67
C ASP A 81 -12.37 15.28 -9.51
N SER A 82 -13.48 15.63 -10.19
CA SER A 82 -14.71 14.84 -10.21
C SER A 82 -14.55 13.55 -11.03
N ASP A 83 -13.92 13.62 -12.21
CA ASP A 83 -13.65 12.42 -13.03
C ASP A 83 -12.73 11.45 -12.28
N MET A 84 -11.71 11.98 -11.60
CA MET A 84 -10.83 11.18 -10.74
C MET A 84 -11.63 10.53 -9.61
N TYR A 85 -12.54 11.27 -8.97
CA TYR A 85 -13.38 10.70 -7.92
C TYR A 85 -14.30 9.59 -8.44
N ASP A 86 -14.85 9.70 -9.64
CA ASP A 86 -15.69 8.64 -10.22
C ASP A 86 -14.93 7.31 -10.31
N THR A 87 -13.66 7.36 -10.73
CA THR A 87 -12.81 6.16 -10.78
C THR A 87 -12.55 5.54 -9.41
N VAL A 88 -12.54 6.33 -8.33
CA VAL A 88 -12.45 5.85 -6.94
C VAL A 88 -13.80 5.34 -6.46
N HIS A 89 -14.89 6.02 -6.83
CA HIS A 89 -16.24 5.69 -6.40
C HIS A 89 -16.62 4.28 -6.82
N VAL A 90 -16.38 3.91 -8.08
CA VAL A 90 -16.76 2.60 -8.65
C VAL A 90 -15.93 1.41 -8.18
N LEU A 91 -14.88 1.65 -7.36
CA LEU A 91 -14.04 0.58 -6.84
C LEU A 91 -14.80 -0.40 -5.95
N ALA A 92 -14.28 -1.62 -5.88
CA ALA A 92 -14.94 -2.73 -5.22
C ALA A 92 -15.07 -2.53 -3.70
N THR A 93 -16.29 -2.53 -3.18
CA THR A 93 -16.56 -2.54 -1.73
C THR A 93 -16.59 -3.94 -1.12
N ASN A 94 -16.80 -4.95 -1.98
CA ASN A 94 -17.13 -6.33 -1.63
C ASN A 94 -18.34 -6.48 -0.68
N GLN A 95 -19.22 -5.48 -0.60
CA GLN A 95 -20.33 -5.43 0.36
C GLN A 95 -21.18 -6.72 0.38
N LYS A 96 -21.52 -7.27 -0.81
CA LYS A 96 -22.33 -8.49 -0.94
C LYS A 96 -21.62 -9.77 -0.46
N ARG A 97 -20.29 -9.75 -0.32
CA ARG A 97 -19.47 -10.89 0.14
C ARG A 97 -19.16 -10.83 1.64
N ARG A 98 -19.41 -9.69 2.29
CA ARG A 98 -19.15 -9.48 3.71
C ARG A 98 -20.19 -10.20 4.57
N GLY A 99 -19.73 -10.82 5.65
CA GLY A 99 -20.61 -11.43 6.64
C GLY A 99 -21.38 -10.37 7.46
N ARG A 100 -22.53 -10.74 8.02
CA ARG A 100 -23.36 -9.82 8.83
C ARG A 100 -22.57 -9.16 9.97
N LYS A 101 -21.73 -9.91 10.67
CA LYS A 101 -20.89 -9.40 11.76
C LYS A 101 -19.89 -8.33 11.30
N ASP A 102 -19.33 -8.48 10.11
CA ASP A 102 -18.41 -7.50 9.52
C ASP A 102 -19.18 -6.22 9.15
N LEU A 103 -20.28 -6.36 8.40
CA LEU A 103 -21.13 -5.23 8.03
C LEU A 103 -21.66 -4.45 9.24
N SER A 104 -22.11 -5.14 10.29
CA SER A 104 -22.56 -4.48 11.51
C SER A 104 -21.46 -3.65 12.18
N LYS A 105 -20.21 -4.12 12.17
CA LYS A 105 -19.07 -3.35 12.68
C LYS A 105 -18.84 -2.11 11.82
N LEU A 106 -18.80 -2.25 10.50
CA LEU A 106 -18.58 -1.14 9.58
C LEU A 106 -19.66 -0.06 9.72
N ILE A 107 -20.93 -0.47 9.82
CA ILE A 107 -22.06 0.43 10.08
C ILE A 107 -21.88 1.14 11.42
N PHE A 108 -21.58 0.41 12.50
CA PHE A 108 -21.40 0.99 13.83
C PHE A 108 -20.32 2.08 13.85
N PHE A 109 -19.15 1.79 13.29
CA PHE A 109 -18.06 2.77 13.26
C PHE A 109 -18.33 3.92 12.31
N THR A 110 -18.98 3.66 11.17
CA THR A 110 -19.43 4.72 10.27
C THR A 110 -20.40 5.66 10.97
N SER A 111 -21.33 5.14 11.78
CA SER A 111 -22.24 5.97 12.58
C SER A 111 -21.48 6.89 13.54
N ILE A 112 -20.42 6.39 14.19
CA ILE A 112 -19.59 7.22 15.07
C ILE A 112 -18.91 8.35 14.29
N VAL A 113 -18.24 8.04 13.18
CA VAL A 113 -17.56 9.05 12.35
C VAL A 113 -18.56 10.08 11.81
N HIS A 114 -19.72 9.61 11.34
CA HIS A 114 -20.80 10.47 10.88
C HIS A 114 -21.29 11.43 11.98
N LEU A 115 -21.55 10.93 13.19
CA LEU A 115 -21.95 11.78 14.33
C LEU A 115 -20.88 12.82 14.68
N LEU A 116 -19.61 12.40 14.73
CA LEU A 116 -18.49 13.31 15.00
C LEU A 116 -18.37 14.42 13.95
N LEU A 117 -18.58 14.10 12.67
CA LEU A 117 -18.57 15.09 11.60
C LEU A 117 -19.72 16.08 11.72
N LEU A 118 -20.93 15.61 12.05
CA LEU A 118 -22.08 16.49 12.25
C LEU A 118 -21.89 17.41 13.46
N GLU A 119 -21.36 16.89 14.58
CA GLU A 119 -21.20 17.68 15.81
C GLU A 119 -20.08 18.72 15.73
N ARG A 120 -19.03 18.46 14.94
CA ARG A 120 -17.75 19.19 15.06
C ARG A 120 -17.27 19.86 13.79
N THR A 121 -18.04 19.77 12.72
CA THR A 121 -17.71 20.41 11.45
C THR A 121 -18.92 21.16 10.92
N GLU A 122 -18.70 22.00 9.92
CA GLU A 122 -19.76 22.69 9.19
C GLU A 122 -20.75 21.74 8.47
N LEU A 123 -20.44 20.44 8.34
CA LEU A 123 -21.37 19.46 7.79
C LEU A 123 -22.62 19.30 8.66
N GLY A 124 -22.53 19.59 9.96
CA GLY A 124 -23.67 19.55 10.90
C GLY A 124 -24.85 20.41 10.43
N PRO A 125 -24.70 21.76 10.45
CA PRO A 125 -25.76 22.66 9.98
C PRO A 125 -26.22 22.38 8.55
N LEU A 126 -25.28 22.01 7.65
CA LEU A 126 -25.61 21.66 6.26
C LEU A 126 -26.54 20.45 6.19
N CYS A 127 -26.28 19.40 6.97
CA CYS A 127 -27.06 18.18 7.00
C CYS A 127 -28.36 18.29 7.81
N GLU A 128 -28.39 19.09 8.88
CA GLU A 128 -29.61 19.35 9.67
C GLU A 128 -30.73 19.96 8.82
N SER A 129 -30.37 20.83 7.86
CA SER A 129 -31.33 21.48 6.97
C SER A 129 -31.94 20.54 5.91
N ASN A 130 -31.34 19.37 5.65
CA ASN A 130 -31.82 18.42 4.65
C ASN A 130 -31.41 16.97 5.01
N PRO A 131 -32.35 16.12 5.46
CA PRO A 131 -32.07 14.72 5.81
C PRO A 131 -31.42 13.90 4.68
N ALA A 132 -31.64 14.26 3.41
CA ALA A 132 -31.00 13.61 2.28
C ALA A 132 -29.47 13.81 2.27
N ARG A 133 -28.97 14.99 2.68
CA ARG A 133 -27.52 15.27 2.80
C ARG A 133 -26.88 14.42 3.89
N SER A 134 -27.54 14.29 5.04
CA SER A 134 -27.05 13.42 6.12
C SER A 134 -26.98 11.96 5.67
N LYS A 135 -28.01 11.48 4.96
CA LYS A 135 -28.01 10.13 4.39
C LYS A 135 -26.87 9.95 3.37
N LEU A 136 -26.69 10.89 2.44
CA LEU A 136 -25.59 10.87 1.47
C LEU A 136 -24.24 10.76 2.17
N LEU A 137 -23.99 11.61 3.16
CA LEU A 137 -22.73 11.61 3.92
C LEU A 137 -22.48 10.25 4.58
N PHE A 138 -23.48 9.68 5.23
CA PHE A 138 -23.38 8.34 5.83
C PHE A 138 -23.08 7.26 4.79
N ASP A 139 -23.80 7.26 3.66
CA ASP A 139 -23.64 6.27 2.59
C ASP A 139 -22.23 6.36 1.97
N LEU A 140 -21.73 7.58 1.75
CA LEU A 140 -20.37 7.82 1.26
C LEU A 140 -19.31 7.34 2.24
N LEU A 141 -19.46 7.62 3.54
CA LEU A 141 -18.54 7.12 4.56
C LEU A 141 -18.54 5.59 4.60
N LEU A 142 -19.71 4.95 4.59
CA LEU A 142 -19.82 3.50 4.62
C LEU A 142 -19.23 2.87 3.35
N ARG A 143 -19.48 3.46 2.18
CA ARG A 143 -18.89 3.03 0.91
C ARG A 143 -17.37 3.12 0.97
N HIS A 144 -16.83 4.29 1.32
CA HIS A 144 -15.39 4.52 1.23
C HIS A 144 -14.59 3.83 2.34
N VAL A 145 -15.16 3.58 3.52
CA VAL A 145 -14.54 2.65 4.49
C VAL A 145 -14.44 1.24 3.87
N GLN A 146 -15.49 0.75 3.22
CA GLN A 146 -15.45 -0.55 2.54
C GLN A 146 -14.46 -0.57 1.38
N THR A 147 -14.42 0.50 0.57
CA THR A 147 -13.49 0.66 -0.55
C THR A 147 -12.05 0.67 -0.04
N SER A 148 -11.72 1.46 0.98
CA SER A 148 -10.36 1.50 1.53
C SER A 148 -9.90 0.14 2.04
N LEU A 149 -10.76 -0.66 2.68
CA LEU A 149 -10.37 -1.97 3.18
C LEU A 149 -9.95 -2.97 2.10
N ILE A 150 -10.35 -2.73 0.85
CA ILE A 150 -10.11 -3.64 -0.28
C ILE A 150 -9.13 -3.06 -1.29
N ASN A 151 -9.04 -1.73 -1.39
CA ASN A 151 -8.35 -1.07 -2.50
C ASN A 151 -7.16 -0.22 -2.05
N LYS A 152 -6.96 -0.03 -0.75
CA LYS A 152 -5.84 0.74 -0.23
C LYS A 152 -4.51 0.03 -0.51
N LYS A 153 -3.47 0.84 -0.69
CA LYS A 153 -2.08 0.41 -0.84
C LYS A 153 -1.21 1.18 0.13
N GLY A 154 -0.23 0.51 0.71
CA GLY A 154 0.85 1.18 1.41
C GLY A 154 1.66 2.01 0.41
N VAL A 155 1.97 3.25 0.78
CA VAL A 155 2.91 4.10 0.06
C VAL A 155 4.22 4.02 0.82
N TYR A 156 5.22 3.50 0.13
CA TYR A 156 6.54 3.24 0.71
C TYR A 156 7.49 4.37 0.36
N HIS A 157 8.38 4.68 1.30
CA HIS A 157 9.61 5.40 1.04
C HIS A 157 10.80 4.50 1.36
N MET A 158 11.95 4.86 0.81
CA MET A 158 13.20 4.13 1.02
C MET A 158 13.97 4.82 2.12
N THR A 159 14.37 4.07 3.16
CA THR A 159 15.24 4.55 4.22
C THR A 159 16.61 3.92 4.06
N ARG A 160 17.67 4.66 4.37
CA ARG A 160 19.03 4.15 4.37
C ARG A 160 19.53 4.01 5.80
N SER A 161 19.79 2.78 6.24
CA SER A 161 20.48 2.53 7.51
C SER A 161 21.95 2.22 7.24
N LYS A 162 22.82 2.82 8.05
CA LYS A 162 24.18 2.34 8.22
C LYS A 162 24.12 1.33 9.35
N ASP A 163 24.56 0.10 9.09
CA ASP A 163 24.72 -0.86 10.17
C ASP A 163 25.93 -0.43 11.00
N ASP A 164 25.67 0.30 12.09
CA ASP A 164 26.62 0.35 13.21
C ASP A 164 26.45 -0.99 13.95
N GLU A 165 27.39 -1.92 13.80
CA GLU A 165 27.38 -3.22 14.48
C GLU A 165 27.52 -3.06 16.01
N GLU A 166 26.45 -2.63 16.69
CA GLU A 166 26.28 -2.82 18.12
C GLU A 166 24.83 -3.25 18.39
N GLU A 167 24.52 -4.55 18.24
CA GLU A 167 23.84 -5.35 19.28
C GLU A 167 23.47 -6.78 18.82
N ASP A 168 23.92 -7.72 19.65
CA ASP A 168 23.46 -9.11 19.88
C ASP A 168 24.00 -10.24 18.98
N GLU A 169 25.24 -10.66 19.26
CA GLU A 169 25.74 -12.03 19.12
C GLU A 169 24.80 -13.05 19.82
N TYR A 170 23.69 -13.45 19.18
CA TYR A 170 23.00 -14.71 19.49
C TYR A 170 22.34 -15.30 18.24
N GLU A 171 23.11 -15.51 17.17
CA GLU A 171 22.81 -16.58 16.22
C GLU A 171 23.91 -17.64 16.26
N ASP A 172 23.47 -18.87 16.55
CA ASP A 172 24.27 -20.09 16.63
C ASP A 172 25.21 -20.24 15.42
N ASN A 173 26.50 -20.06 15.70
CA ASN A 173 27.59 -20.38 14.78
C ASN A 173 27.71 -21.92 14.66
N TYR A 174 26.83 -22.56 13.88
CA TYR A 174 26.83 -24.03 13.67
C TYR A 174 27.78 -24.49 12.54
N PHE A 175 28.42 -23.57 11.81
CA PHE A 175 29.41 -23.90 10.79
C PHE A 175 30.69 -23.10 11.04
N GLY A 176 31.54 -23.61 11.94
CA GLY A 176 32.83 -23.02 12.28
C GLY A 176 33.77 -22.90 11.09
N TYR A 177 33.66 -21.78 10.39
CA TYR A 177 34.69 -21.26 9.50
C TYR A 177 35.29 -20.04 10.17
N ASP A 178 36.55 -20.16 10.59
CA ASP A 178 37.38 -19.02 10.94
C ASP A 178 37.50 -18.15 9.68
N ARG A 179 36.87 -16.96 9.71
CA ARG A 179 37.08 -15.91 8.70
C ARG A 179 38.35 -15.16 9.11
N ASP A 180 39.49 -15.65 8.63
CA ASP A 180 40.74 -14.90 8.66
C ASP A 180 40.66 -13.75 7.64
N ASP A 181 40.83 -12.51 8.11
CA ASP A 181 41.17 -11.28 7.37
C ASP A 181 40.24 -10.84 6.19
N GLU A 182 38.95 -10.58 6.44
CA GLU A 182 38.12 -9.75 5.54
C GLU A 182 37.92 -8.36 6.18
N GLU A 183 38.33 -7.29 5.48
CA GLU A 183 38.15 -5.89 5.87
C GLU A 183 36.70 -5.63 6.33
N GLU A 184 36.50 -4.97 7.48
CA GLU A 184 35.21 -4.45 7.94
C GLU A 184 34.60 -3.53 6.85
N GLN A 185 33.77 -4.10 5.97
CA GLN A 185 33.03 -3.34 4.96
C GLN A 185 31.80 -2.71 5.62
N GLU A 186 31.74 -1.38 5.60
CA GLU A 186 30.58 -0.60 6.03
C GLU A 186 29.38 -0.93 5.12
N TYR A 187 28.42 -1.70 5.62
CA TYR A 187 27.22 -2.08 4.85
C TYR A 187 26.17 -0.96 4.90
N THR A 188 25.61 -0.64 3.75
CA THR A 188 24.48 0.29 3.62
C THR A 188 23.23 -0.50 3.26
N ASP A 189 22.31 -0.69 4.22
CA ASP A 189 21.02 -1.34 3.96
C ASP A 189 19.97 -0.31 3.54
N TYR A 190 19.07 -0.72 2.63
CA TYR A 190 17.97 0.10 2.15
C TYR A 190 16.64 -0.57 2.50
N GLY A 191 15.97 -0.02 3.52
CA GLY A 191 14.67 -0.47 4.00
C GLY A 191 13.50 0.12 3.21
N GLU A 192 12.41 -0.64 3.08
CA GLU A 192 11.13 -0.12 2.60
C GLU A 192 10.21 0.17 3.80
N GLU A 193 9.86 1.44 4.00
CA GLU A 193 8.99 1.85 5.11
C GLU A 193 7.70 2.49 4.62
N THR A 194 6.57 2.03 5.17
CA THR A 194 5.25 2.62 4.85
C THR A 194 5.06 3.93 5.60
N HIS A 195 5.00 5.04 4.89
CA HIS A 195 4.74 6.36 5.49
C HIS A 195 3.31 6.87 5.22
N ALA A 196 2.62 6.33 4.22
CA ALA A 196 1.25 6.73 3.89
C ALA A 196 0.43 5.56 3.34
N ILE A 197 -0.87 5.80 3.20
CA ILE A 197 -1.82 4.86 2.59
C ILE A 197 -2.62 5.64 1.55
N ALA A 198 -2.73 5.07 0.36
CA ALA A 198 -3.45 5.68 -0.76
C ALA A 198 -4.39 4.68 -1.44
N VAL A 199 -5.36 5.21 -2.19
CA VAL A 199 -6.18 4.43 -3.11
C VAL A 199 -5.84 4.91 -4.51
N TYR A 200 -5.28 4.03 -5.32
CA TYR A 200 -4.92 4.32 -6.71
C TYR A 200 -5.88 3.57 -7.64
N PRO A 201 -6.86 4.25 -8.29
CA PRO A 201 -7.90 3.60 -9.08
C PRO A 201 -7.38 2.62 -10.14
N LEU A 202 -6.32 3.00 -10.86
CA LEU A 202 -5.69 2.15 -11.86
C LEU A 202 -5.14 0.85 -11.24
N PHE A 203 -4.54 0.92 -10.06
CA PHE A 203 -3.96 -0.23 -9.36
C PHE A 203 -5.06 -1.13 -8.78
N SER A 204 -6.14 -0.53 -8.29
CA SER A 204 -7.27 -1.24 -7.70
C SER A 204 -8.04 -2.12 -8.71
N MET A 205 -7.86 -1.89 -10.01
CA MET A 205 -8.43 -2.74 -11.06
C MET A 205 -7.57 -3.97 -11.41
N VAL A 206 -6.33 -4.03 -10.92
CA VAL A 206 -5.39 -5.11 -11.25
C VAL A 206 -5.55 -6.25 -10.26
N ASN A 207 -5.83 -7.45 -10.78
CA ASN A 207 -6.08 -8.62 -9.95
C ASN A 207 -4.82 -9.15 -9.26
N HIS A 208 -5.03 -9.95 -8.23
CA HIS A 208 -3.95 -10.57 -7.47
C HIS A 208 -3.32 -11.79 -8.19
N SER A 209 -1.98 -11.85 -8.18
CA SER A 209 -1.21 -13.10 -8.28
C SER A 209 -0.17 -13.14 -7.17
N CYS A 210 0.09 -14.31 -6.57
CA CYS A 210 1.15 -14.42 -5.56
C CYS A 210 2.55 -14.25 -6.17
N ILE A 211 2.66 -14.35 -7.50
CA ILE A 211 3.84 -13.97 -8.27
C ILE A 211 3.36 -13.02 -9.41
N PRO A 212 3.36 -11.70 -9.16
CA PRO A 212 2.78 -10.68 -10.06
C PRO A 212 3.65 -10.42 -11.28
N ASN A 213 3.09 -10.01 -12.42
CA ASN A 213 3.86 -9.65 -13.64
C ASN A 213 4.11 -8.13 -13.78
N VAL A 214 3.73 -7.37 -12.76
CA VAL A 214 3.94 -5.94 -12.62
C VAL A 214 4.35 -5.60 -11.18
N ALA A 215 4.88 -4.40 -10.97
CA ALA A 215 5.18 -3.89 -9.64
C ALA A 215 4.82 -2.40 -9.51
N PRO A 216 4.30 -1.97 -8.34
CA PRO A 216 4.08 -0.57 -8.01
C PRO A 216 5.39 0.12 -7.59
N ILE A 217 5.66 1.30 -8.17
CA ILE A 217 6.76 2.20 -7.79
C ILE A 217 6.16 3.54 -7.38
N HIS A 218 6.24 3.88 -6.09
CA HIS A 218 5.71 5.13 -5.55
C HIS A 218 6.70 6.26 -5.80
N LEU A 219 6.30 7.32 -6.50
CA LEU A 219 7.17 8.46 -6.79
C LEU A 219 7.07 9.49 -5.66
N LEU A 220 8.13 10.27 -5.48
CA LEU A 220 8.21 11.32 -4.45
C LEU A 220 7.13 12.41 -4.58
N ASP A 221 6.51 12.55 -5.76
CA ASP A 221 5.41 13.50 -6.01
C ASP A 221 4.01 12.93 -5.69
N GLY A 222 3.94 11.71 -5.13
CA GLY A 222 2.70 11.04 -4.77
C GLY A 222 2.03 10.26 -5.91
N ARG A 223 2.60 10.27 -7.13
CA ARG A 223 2.16 9.36 -8.20
C ARG A 223 2.65 7.94 -7.93
N CYS A 224 2.01 6.95 -8.53
CA CYS A 224 2.48 5.57 -8.51
C CYS A 224 2.59 5.04 -9.95
N ALA A 225 3.77 4.53 -10.30
CA ALA A 225 4.05 3.96 -11.62
C ALA A 225 3.85 2.44 -11.61
N PHE A 226 3.26 1.92 -12.69
CA PHE A 226 3.07 0.50 -12.94
C PHE A 226 4.18 0.00 -13.86
N VAL A 227 5.09 -0.83 -13.36
CA VAL A 227 6.22 -1.32 -14.16
C VAL A 227 6.07 -2.82 -14.40
N ALA A 228 6.18 -3.24 -15.67
CA ALA A 228 6.24 -4.66 -16.00
C ALA A 228 7.55 -5.25 -15.47
N ASN A 229 7.46 -6.34 -14.71
CA ASN A 229 8.64 -7.01 -14.16
C ASN A 229 9.00 -8.29 -14.93
N ARG A 230 8.29 -8.61 -16.02
CA ARG A 230 8.60 -9.71 -16.95
C ARG A 230 7.95 -9.46 -18.31
N PRO A 231 8.31 -10.20 -19.38
CA PRO A 231 7.62 -10.08 -20.66
C PRO A 231 6.12 -10.40 -20.56
N ILE A 232 5.26 -9.51 -21.05
CA ILE A 232 3.79 -9.63 -21.03
C ILE A 232 3.28 -9.69 -22.47
N ALA A 233 2.47 -10.69 -22.80
CA ALA A 233 1.89 -10.82 -24.14
C ALA A 233 0.67 -9.90 -24.35
N ALA A 234 0.39 -9.55 -25.61
CA ALA A 234 -0.86 -8.85 -25.94
C ALA A 234 -2.09 -9.68 -25.49
N GLY A 235 -2.99 -9.05 -24.74
CA GLY A 235 -4.16 -9.71 -24.15
C GLY A 235 -3.90 -10.50 -22.87
N GLU A 236 -2.64 -10.57 -22.40
CA GLU A 236 -2.33 -11.14 -21.10
C GLU A 236 -2.77 -10.18 -19.97
N GLN A 237 -3.32 -10.75 -18.91
CA GLN A 237 -3.79 -9.98 -17.75
C GLN A 237 -2.61 -9.52 -16.91
N LEU A 238 -2.69 -8.27 -16.44
CA LEU A 238 -1.77 -7.72 -15.45
C LEU A 238 -2.16 -8.23 -14.06
N PHE A 239 -1.17 -8.56 -13.24
CA PHE A 239 -1.36 -9.02 -11.87
C PHE A 239 -0.42 -8.30 -10.93
N ASP A 240 -0.97 -7.75 -9.85
CA ASP A 240 -0.27 -7.20 -8.70
C ASP A 240 -0.32 -8.19 -7.52
N VAL A 241 0.46 -7.95 -6.48
CA VAL A 241 0.42 -8.68 -5.22
C VAL A 241 -0.36 -7.88 -4.17
N TYR A 242 -1.17 -8.57 -3.38
CA TYR A 242 -2.03 -7.94 -2.36
C TYR A 242 -1.41 -8.22 -0.99
N ASP A 243 -0.29 -7.56 -0.71
CA ASP A 243 0.52 -7.61 0.52
C ASP A 243 1.18 -8.97 0.84
N PHE A 244 0.52 -10.10 0.56
CA PHE A 244 0.98 -11.42 0.93
C PHE A 244 1.83 -12.04 -0.20
N LEU A 245 3.12 -11.70 -0.22
CA LEU A 245 4.05 -12.23 -1.21
C LEU A 245 4.34 -13.73 -1.02
N THR A 246 4.62 -14.44 -2.11
CA THR A 246 4.94 -15.89 -2.07
C THR A 246 6.18 -16.20 -1.21
N MET A 247 7.12 -15.27 -1.13
CA MET A 247 8.41 -15.47 -0.44
C MET A 247 8.33 -15.29 1.08
N GLU A 248 7.32 -14.58 1.58
CA GLU A 248 7.20 -14.23 3.00
C GLU A 248 6.25 -15.18 3.74
N PHE A 249 5.23 -15.68 3.04
CA PHE A 249 4.12 -16.38 3.68
C PHE A 249 3.85 -17.73 3.04
N ASP A 250 3.48 -18.72 3.84
CA ASP A 250 3.13 -20.04 3.33
C ASP A 250 1.83 -20.01 2.48
N PRO A 251 1.66 -20.94 1.52
CA PRO A 251 0.49 -20.94 0.65
C PRO A 251 -0.86 -21.00 1.37
N SER A 252 -0.94 -21.64 2.54
CA SER A 252 -2.18 -21.76 3.30
C SER A 252 -2.54 -20.45 3.99
N PHE A 253 -1.55 -19.76 4.57
CA PHE A 253 -1.71 -18.45 5.18
C PHE A 253 -2.07 -17.39 4.15
N ARG A 254 -1.38 -17.33 2.99
CA ARG A 254 -1.75 -16.41 1.90
C ARG A 254 -3.21 -16.55 1.50
N ARG A 255 -3.66 -17.79 1.28
CA ARG A 255 -5.06 -18.09 0.93
C ARG A 255 -6.03 -17.70 2.02
N TYR A 256 -5.67 -17.94 3.28
CA TYR A 256 -6.48 -17.54 4.43
C TYR A 256 -6.63 -16.01 4.46
N CYS A 257 -5.53 -15.27 4.41
CA CYS A 257 -5.53 -13.81 4.46
C CYS A 257 -6.27 -13.20 3.27
N LEU A 258 -6.03 -13.66 2.04
CA LEU A 258 -6.76 -13.19 0.86
C LEU A 258 -8.28 -13.46 0.95
N LYS A 259 -8.66 -14.60 1.54
CA LYS A 259 -10.06 -14.93 1.76
C LYS A 259 -10.71 -14.02 2.81
N GLN A 260 -10.01 -13.70 3.89
CA GLN A 260 -10.53 -12.82 4.94
C GLN A 260 -10.58 -11.36 4.50
N SER A 261 -9.52 -10.86 3.85
CA SER A 261 -9.41 -9.45 3.49
C SER A 261 -10.09 -9.11 2.17
N TYR A 262 -10.00 -9.99 1.15
CA TYR A 262 -10.44 -9.71 -0.21
C TYR A 262 -11.57 -10.62 -0.72
N PHE A 263 -12.06 -11.54 0.12
CA PHE A 263 -13.22 -12.39 -0.17
C PHE A 263 -13.09 -13.24 -1.44
N PHE A 264 -11.88 -13.72 -1.75
CA PHE A 264 -11.63 -14.68 -2.81
C PHE A 264 -10.59 -15.73 -2.39
N SER A 265 -10.50 -16.82 -3.14
CA SER A 265 -9.46 -17.84 -2.94
C SER A 265 -8.51 -17.82 -4.13
N CYS A 266 -7.23 -17.56 -3.86
CA CYS A 266 -6.22 -17.47 -4.92
C CYS A 266 -5.99 -18.82 -5.60
N ARG A 267 -6.02 -18.79 -6.94
CA ARG A 267 -5.81 -19.94 -7.84
C ARG A 267 -4.62 -19.73 -8.78
N CYS A 268 -3.68 -18.84 -8.45
CA CYS A 268 -2.47 -18.69 -9.23
C CYS A 268 -1.66 -20.01 -9.25
N PRO A 269 -0.79 -20.23 -10.26
CA PRO A 269 0.04 -21.43 -10.35
C PRO A 269 0.87 -21.71 -9.08
N ALA A 270 1.39 -20.68 -8.40
CA ALA A 270 2.10 -20.85 -7.14
C ALA A 270 1.22 -21.44 -6.02
N CYS A 271 -0.04 -21.00 -5.92
CA CYS A 271 -0.97 -21.58 -4.96
C CYS A 271 -1.41 -22.99 -5.37
N GLN A 272 -1.74 -23.22 -6.65
CA GLN A 272 -2.25 -24.51 -7.12
C GLN A 272 -1.23 -25.64 -7.00
N SER A 273 0.03 -25.33 -7.27
CA SER A 273 1.11 -26.31 -7.21
C SER A 273 1.43 -26.74 -5.77
N GLY A 274 1.07 -25.94 -4.76
CA GLY A 274 1.25 -26.26 -3.34
C GLY A 274 2.72 -26.23 -2.87
N TRP A 275 3.64 -25.75 -3.71
CA TRP A 275 5.05 -25.71 -3.36
C TRP A 275 5.27 -24.64 -2.28
N PRO A 276 5.81 -24.99 -1.10
CA PRO A 276 6.49 -24.00 -0.30
C PRO A 276 7.66 -23.51 -1.17
N MET A 277 7.76 -22.20 -1.35
CA MET A 277 8.84 -21.58 -2.11
C MET A 277 9.84 -20.98 -1.11
N PRO A 278 10.56 -21.78 -0.28
CA PRO A 278 11.54 -21.20 0.62
C PRO A 278 12.66 -20.58 -0.21
N PHE A 279 13.14 -19.41 0.23
CA PHE A 279 14.30 -18.70 -0.33
C PHE A 279 15.58 -19.54 -0.42
N ARG A 280 15.64 -20.69 0.26
CA ARG A 280 16.83 -21.52 0.51
C ARG A 280 17.24 -22.51 -0.58
N ASN A 281 16.59 -22.51 -1.75
CA ASN A 281 16.96 -23.40 -2.87
C ASN A 281 17.59 -22.63 -4.05
N LYS A 282 18.43 -21.64 -3.75
CA LYS A 282 19.27 -20.99 -4.76
C LYS A 282 20.53 -21.84 -4.99
N SER A 283 21.06 -21.82 -6.21
CA SER A 283 22.45 -22.27 -6.40
C SER A 283 23.41 -21.22 -5.84
N LEU A 284 24.57 -21.65 -5.34
CA LEU A 284 25.58 -20.76 -4.74
C LEU A 284 25.96 -19.57 -5.66
N ALA A 285 26.00 -19.82 -6.98
CA ALA A 285 26.29 -18.82 -8.00
C ALA A 285 25.20 -17.74 -8.13
N GLU A 286 23.93 -18.10 -7.90
CA GLU A 286 22.80 -17.17 -7.93
C GLU A 286 22.69 -16.36 -6.65
N GLU A 287 23.01 -16.95 -5.49
CA GLU A 287 23.17 -16.19 -4.25
C GLU A 287 24.24 -15.12 -4.42
N HIS A 288 25.41 -15.49 -4.93
CA HIS A 288 26.48 -14.54 -5.21
C HIS A 288 26.05 -13.47 -6.22
N PHE A 289 25.33 -13.80 -7.29
CA PHE A 289 24.85 -12.79 -8.25
C PHE A 289 23.86 -11.80 -7.62
N LEU A 290 22.93 -12.26 -6.79
CA LEU A 290 21.94 -11.41 -6.14
C LEU A 290 22.56 -10.59 -4.99
N LEU A 291 23.57 -11.12 -4.30
CA LEU A 291 24.38 -10.41 -3.32
C LEU A 291 25.21 -9.29 -3.98
N LEU A 292 25.91 -9.60 -5.08
CA LEU A 292 26.63 -8.60 -5.88
C LEU A 292 25.71 -7.45 -6.34
N LEU A 293 24.46 -7.74 -6.69
CA LEU A 293 23.49 -6.69 -7.07
C LEU A 293 23.03 -5.81 -5.89
N ARG A 294 23.07 -6.34 -4.67
CA ARG A 294 22.82 -5.57 -3.43
C ARG A 294 24.03 -4.74 -3.00
N GLU A 295 25.24 -5.27 -3.25
CA GLU A 295 26.53 -4.67 -2.89
C GLU A 295 27.04 -3.62 -3.90
N MET A 296 26.38 -3.47 -5.06
CA MET A 296 26.80 -2.48 -6.05
C MET A 296 26.44 -1.05 -5.59
N ASP A 297 27.46 -0.27 -5.22
CA ASP A 297 27.42 1.19 -4.97
C ASP A 297 26.64 2.00 -6.02
N ASN A 298 26.50 1.46 -7.23
CA ASN A 298 25.56 1.95 -8.25
C ASN A 298 24.59 0.84 -8.67
N VAL A 299 23.50 0.71 -7.94
CA VAL A 299 22.35 -0.17 -8.25
C VAL A 299 21.89 -0.06 -9.72
N VAL A 300 22.07 1.12 -10.33
CA VAL A 300 21.75 1.40 -11.75
C VAL A 300 22.60 0.59 -12.73
N GLN A 301 23.86 0.26 -12.42
CA GLN A 301 24.77 -0.43 -13.34
C GLN A 301 24.45 -1.93 -13.48
N GLY A 302 23.87 -2.54 -12.44
CA GLY A 302 23.46 -3.94 -12.44
C GLY A 302 22.14 -4.20 -13.19
N LEU A 303 21.30 -3.17 -13.36
CA LEU A 303 19.97 -3.28 -13.95
C LEU A 303 19.93 -3.97 -15.33
N PRO A 304 20.77 -3.60 -16.32
CA PRO A 304 20.72 -4.25 -17.63
C PRO A 304 20.98 -5.76 -17.56
N ARG A 305 21.91 -6.19 -16.70
CA ARG A 305 22.24 -7.61 -16.49
C ARG A 305 21.10 -8.35 -15.78
N LEU A 306 20.48 -7.72 -14.79
CA LEU A 306 19.31 -8.27 -14.09
C LEU A 306 18.14 -8.48 -15.06
N VAL A 307 17.84 -7.47 -15.89
CA VAL A 307 16.78 -7.54 -16.90
C VAL A 307 17.09 -8.61 -17.96
N GLU A 308 18.34 -8.71 -18.42
CA GLU A 308 18.77 -9.76 -19.36
C GLU A 308 18.57 -11.16 -18.75
N TYR A 309 19.02 -11.38 -17.53
CA TYR A 309 18.84 -12.65 -16.80
C TYR A 309 17.36 -13.02 -16.67
N MET A 310 16.50 -12.08 -16.26
CA MET A 310 15.06 -12.31 -16.12
C MET A 310 14.41 -12.66 -17.47
N ASN A 311 14.84 -12.01 -18.55
CA ASN A 311 14.31 -12.25 -19.89
C ASN A 311 14.67 -13.64 -20.46
N GLN A 312 15.73 -14.29 -19.96
CA GLN A 312 16.08 -15.66 -20.37
C GLN A 312 14.97 -16.67 -20.05
N ALA A 313 14.14 -16.39 -19.04
CA ALA A 313 12.99 -17.21 -18.68
C ALA A 313 11.84 -17.16 -19.70
N GLY A 314 11.81 -16.12 -20.54
CA GLY A 314 10.72 -15.83 -21.45
C GLY A 314 9.39 -15.58 -20.71
N ARG A 315 8.29 -16.14 -21.24
CA ARG A 315 6.91 -15.94 -20.74
C ARG A 315 6.42 -17.04 -19.79
N HIS A 316 7.29 -17.90 -19.29
CA HIS A 316 6.87 -18.97 -18.39
C HIS A 316 6.53 -18.40 -17.02
N TYR A 317 5.54 -18.98 -16.33
CA TYR A 317 5.29 -18.63 -14.92
C TYR A 317 6.59 -18.90 -14.13
N PRO A 318 7.16 -17.91 -13.45
CA PRO A 318 8.55 -17.98 -13.04
C PRO A 318 8.75 -19.08 -12.01
N LYS A 319 9.88 -19.77 -12.16
CA LYS A 319 10.46 -20.59 -11.09
C LYS A 319 10.99 -19.66 -10.00
N HIS A 320 11.19 -20.21 -8.80
CA HIS A 320 11.66 -19.51 -7.60
C HIS A 320 12.79 -18.50 -7.86
N GLN A 321 13.79 -18.90 -8.63
CA GLN A 321 14.99 -18.10 -8.93
C GLN A 321 14.68 -16.78 -9.66
N ILE A 322 13.71 -16.77 -10.57
CA ILE A 322 13.30 -15.57 -11.32
C ILE A 322 12.43 -14.66 -10.44
N THR A 323 11.64 -15.23 -9.53
CA THR A 323 10.82 -14.45 -8.59
C THR A 323 11.68 -13.58 -7.67
N ALA A 324 12.84 -14.08 -7.23
CA ALA A 324 13.78 -13.28 -6.45
C ALA A 324 14.34 -12.10 -7.26
N ALA A 325 14.70 -12.33 -8.53
CA ALA A 325 15.16 -11.29 -9.43
C ALA A 325 14.09 -10.22 -9.72
N GLU A 326 12.82 -10.62 -9.86
CA GLU A 326 11.68 -9.68 -10.02
C GLU A 326 11.50 -8.75 -8.82
N VAL A 327 11.70 -9.28 -7.60
CA VAL A 327 11.63 -8.46 -6.39
C VAL A 327 12.81 -7.51 -6.29
N ILE A 328 14.03 -7.96 -6.62
CA ILE A 328 15.20 -7.08 -6.67
C ILE A 328 14.99 -5.96 -7.69
N LEU A 329 14.47 -6.25 -8.89
CA LEU A 329 14.18 -5.23 -9.88
C LEU A 329 13.22 -4.17 -9.33
N SER A 330 12.14 -4.61 -8.67
CA SER A 330 11.14 -3.71 -8.09
C SER A 330 11.74 -2.83 -6.99
N HIS A 331 12.54 -3.44 -6.10
CA HIS A 331 13.23 -2.75 -5.02
C HIS A 331 14.25 -1.73 -5.55
N THR A 332 15.08 -2.13 -6.51
CA THR A 332 16.01 -1.24 -7.22
C THR A 332 15.30 -0.04 -7.83
N LEU A 333 14.18 -0.25 -8.52
CA LEU A 333 13.44 0.86 -9.14
C LEU A 333 12.88 1.81 -8.07
N ARG A 334 12.47 1.31 -6.90
CA ARG A 334 12.08 2.15 -5.76
C ARG A 334 13.27 2.93 -5.19
N MET A 335 14.45 2.32 -5.06
CA MET A 335 15.65 3.06 -4.68
C MET A 335 15.95 4.21 -5.65
N ILE A 336 15.77 4.01 -6.96
CA ILE A 336 16.06 5.04 -7.96
C ILE A 336 15.02 6.17 -7.97
N HIS A 337 13.74 5.85 -7.74
CA HIS A 337 12.63 6.77 -7.99
C HIS A 337 11.86 7.22 -6.75
N SER A 338 12.07 6.57 -5.61
CA SER A 338 11.33 6.76 -4.36
C SER A 338 12.24 7.15 -3.18
N TYR A 339 13.56 7.10 -3.33
CA TYR A 339 14.51 7.51 -2.30
C TYR A 339 14.72 9.03 -2.30
N SER A 340 14.71 9.62 -1.11
CA SER A 340 15.05 11.02 -0.86
C SER A 340 16.10 11.08 0.25
N PRO A 341 17.27 11.70 0.05
CA PRO A 341 18.27 11.87 1.11
C PRO A 341 17.78 12.65 2.33
N VAL A 342 16.66 13.38 2.21
CA VAL A 342 16.01 14.09 3.32
C VAL A 342 15.32 13.12 4.28
N ASP A 343 14.93 11.94 3.82
CA ASP A 343 14.23 10.94 4.64
C ASP A 343 15.18 10.36 5.71
N ASP A 344 16.46 10.18 5.38
CA ASP A 344 17.50 9.74 6.31
C ASP A 344 17.67 10.71 7.51
N MET A 345 17.51 12.03 7.28
CA MET A 345 17.68 13.06 8.32
C MET A 345 16.55 13.08 9.35
N LEU A 346 15.36 12.56 9.02
CA LEU A 346 14.21 12.53 9.92
C LEU A 346 14.29 11.33 10.88
N ASN A 347 14.84 10.19 10.44
CA ASN A 347 15.02 8.99 11.25
C ASN A 347 16.07 9.18 12.36
N GLU A 348 17.13 9.96 12.12
CA GLU A 348 18.10 10.34 13.18
C GLU A 348 17.42 11.12 14.34
N MET A 349 16.30 11.79 14.09
CA MET A 349 15.52 12.50 15.12
C MET A 349 14.52 11.59 15.86
N GLU A 350 13.98 10.54 15.21
CA GLU A 350 13.06 9.58 15.83
C GLU A 350 13.75 8.59 16.77
N GLY A 351 15.04 8.29 16.55
CA GLY A 351 15.86 7.46 17.46
C GLY A 351 15.99 8.00 18.89
N ILE A 352 15.64 9.28 19.13
CA ILE A 352 15.63 9.91 20.47
C ILE A 352 14.25 9.75 21.16
N ALA A 353 13.20 9.36 20.41
CA ALA A 353 11.81 9.33 20.89
C ALA A 353 11.24 7.91 21.12
N GLU A 354 11.91 6.83 20.70
CA GLU A 354 11.47 5.44 20.92
C GLU A 354 11.70 4.94 22.36
N ILE A 355 11.10 5.62 23.34
CA ILE A 355 10.89 5.05 24.69
C ILE A 355 9.38 5.03 24.97
N GLY A 356 8.65 4.17 24.27
CA GLY A 356 7.22 4.04 24.51
C GLY A 356 6.57 2.89 23.74
N LEU A 357 5.68 2.16 24.43
CA LEU A 357 4.60 1.23 24.04
C LEU A 357 4.56 0.57 22.63
N GLU A 358 4.95 1.22 21.54
CA GLU A 358 5.04 0.64 20.19
C GLU A 358 6.08 -0.49 20.07
N ALA A 359 7.25 -0.34 20.70
CA ALA A 359 8.27 -1.39 20.77
C ALA A 359 7.75 -2.67 21.49
N ILE A 360 6.84 -2.50 22.46
CA ILE A 360 6.22 -3.60 23.20
C ILE A 360 5.22 -4.36 22.30
N PHE A 361 4.47 -3.67 21.44
CA PHE A 361 3.48 -4.30 20.56
C PHE A 361 4.10 -4.99 19.33
N LYS A 362 5.17 -4.43 18.72
CA LYS A 362 5.96 -5.15 17.70
C LYS A 362 6.52 -6.47 18.28
N ARG A 363 7.04 -6.43 19.51
CA ARG A 363 7.52 -7.65 20.21
C ARG A 363 6.40 -8.65 20.51
N ILE A 364 5.18 -8.21 20.86
CA ILE A 364 4.03 -9.11 21.14
C ILE A 364 3.50 -9.79 19.87
N LEU A 365 3.48 -9.10 18.72
CA LEU A 365 3.05 -9.71 17.46
C LEU A 365 4.06 -10.74 16.95
N ILE A 366 5.36 -10.49 17.12
CA ILE A 366 6.43 -11.42 16.72
C ILE A 366 6.49 -12.64 17.66
N ARG A 367 6.20 -12.49 18.96
CA ARG A 367 6.26 -13.61 19.93
C ARG A 367 5.13 -14.63 19.84
N ASN A 368 4.00 -14.29 19.21
CA ASN A 368 2.87 -15.22 19.07
C ASN A 368 2.94 -16.11 17.83
N PHE A 369 4.02 -16.01 17.03
CA PHE A 369 4.21 -16.78 15.80
C PHE A 369 5.58 -17.49 15.72
N ARG A 370 6.24 -17.72 16.85
CA ARG A 370 7.33 -18.70 16.96
C ARG A 370 6.86 -19.97 17.65
#